data_AF-A0AAW4MVP7-F1
#
_entry.id   AF-A0AAW4MVP7-F1
#
_cell.length_a   1.000
_cell.length_b   1.000
_cell.length_c   1.000
_cell.angle_alpha   90.00
_cell.angle_beta   90.00
_cell.angle_gamma   90.00
#
_symmetry.space_group_name_H-M   'P 1'
#
loop_
_entity.id
_entity.type
_entity.pdbx_description
1 polymer ?
#
loop_
_entity_poly.entity_id
_entity_poly.type
_entity_poly.pdbx_seq_one_letter_code
_entity_poly.pdbx_strand_id
1 'polypeptide(L)'
;MANEEKELHKFVYNPKYREKVIARVHKERDKQYNKGVKRVKSERDKLVKSRSKEISRISNSRWEISCGGKLWVNRTEGKVRINYAEYLFSSIQGAQLNIINGSRIETTSNSKSKKHVSLGWAVAGGVVAGPVGAVVAGSTLGKTKTKGSSVSNQIPTCDHLGVFVTIDGFVQEVVFISSPVDQTSPAFSRAQRDAQNLIAQLSVLSRTPVPESFIRPEDESSVKVIDAQIDNMK
;
A
#
# COMPACT_ATOMS: atom_id res chain seq x y z
N MET A 1 -31.48 15.08 -77.68
CA MET A 1 -30.84 14.23 -76.66
C MET A 1 -31.78 14.04 -75.50
N ALA A 2 -32.13 12.79 -75.25
CA ALA A 2 -32.90 12.40 -74.08
C ALA A 2 -32.13 12.78 -72.80
N ASN A 3 -32.84 12.97 -71.69
CA ASN A 3 -32.22 13.41 -70.43
C ASN A 3 -31.12 12.42 -69.94
N GLU A 4 -31.33 11.13 -70.21
CA GLU A 4 -30.39 10.05 -69.89
C GLU A 4 -29.08 10.11 -70.70
N GLU A 5 -29.14 10.50 -71.98
CA GLU A 5 -27.95 10.65 -72.82
C GLU A 5 -27.06 11.82 -72.36
N LYS A 6 -27.67 12.91 -71.88
CA LYS A 6 -26.95 14.06 -71.31
C LYS A 6 -26.24 13.69 -70.01
N GLU A 7 -26.90 12.89 -69.16
CA GLU A 7 -26.34 12.38 -67.91
C GLU A 7 -25.19 11.38 -68.15
N LEU A 8 -25.34 10.49 -69.14
CA LEU A 8 -24.29 9.55 -69.54
C LEU A 8 -23.06 10.28 -70.11
N HIS A 9 -23.27 11.27 -70.99
CA HIS A 9 -22.20 12.09 -71.53
C HIS A 9 -21.45 12.83 -70.41
N LYS A 10 -22.17 13.38 -69.42
CA LYS A 10 -21.55 14.04 -68.25
C LYS A 10 -20.77 13.06 -67.38
N PHE A 11 -21.23 11.82 -67.23
CA PHE A 11 -20.53 10.78 -66.47
C PHE A 11 -19.22 10.34 -67.14
N VAL A 12 -19.19 10.26 -68.48
CA VAL A 12 -17.98 9.85 -69.25
C VAL A 12 -16.94 10.98 -69.30
N TYR A 13 -17.36 12.22 -69.58
CA TYR A 13 -16.43 13.31 -69.89
C TYR A 13 -16.11 14.24 -68.71
N ASN A 14 -16.85 14.18 -67.59
CA ASN A 14 -16.57 14.99 -66.39
C ASN A 14 -16.11 14.11 -65.21
N PRO A 15 -14.79 14.07 -64.90
CA PRO A 15 -14.26 13.21 -63.84
C PRO A 15 -14.79 13.55 -62.44
N LYS A 16 -14.99 14.84 -62.13
CA LYS A 16 -15.59 15.27 -60.84
C LYS A 16 -17.04 14.79 -60.71
N TYR A 17 -17.80 14.79 -61.80
CA TYR A 17 -19.17 14.27 -61.80
C TYR A 17 -19.19 12.75 -61.61
N ARG A 18 -18.31 12.04 -62.33
CA ARG A 18 -18.12 10.60 -62.23
C ARG A 18 -17.82 10.16 -60.79
N GLU A 19 -16.84 10.78 -60.14
CA GLU A 19 -16.49 10.49 -58.73
C GLU A 19 -17.66 10.71 -57.78
N LYS A 20 -18.41 11.81 -57.95
CA LYS A 20 -19.58 12.12 -57.11
C LYS A 20 -20.68 11.07 -57.26
N VAL A 21 -20.92 10.58 -58.48
CA VAL A 21 -21.91 9.52 -58.74
C VAL A 21 -21.42 8.19 -58.16
N ILE A 22 -20.16 7.80 -58.39
CA ILE A 22 -19.56 6.58 -57.83
C ILE A 22 -19.63 6.60 -56.30
N ALA A 23 -19.24 7.71 -55.66
CA ALA A 23 -19.32 7.86 -54.20
C ALA A 23 -20.76 7.77 -53.68
N ARG A 24 -21.75 8.26 -54.43
CA ARG A 24 -23.17 8.15 -54.07
C ARG A 24 -23.68 6.71 -54.17
N VAL A 25 -23.28 5.98 -55.21
CA VAL A 25 -23.63 4.56 -55.42
C VAL A 25 -23.02 3.69 -54.31
N HIS A 26 -21.78 3.98 -53.91
CA HIS A 26 -21.09 3.22 -52.88
C HIS A 26 -21.40 3.67 -51.45
N LYS A 27 -22.01 4.85 -51.25
CA LYS A 27 -22.23 5.47 -49.94
C LYS A 27 -22.77 4.52 -48.87
N GLU A 28 -23.82 3.76 -49.17
CA GLU A 28 -24.42 2.86 -48.17
C GLU A 28 -23.57 1.61 -47.94
N ARG A 29 -22.95 1.06 -49.00
CA ARG A 29 -22.02 -0.07 -48.90
C ARG A 29 -20.79 0.31 -48.07
N ASP A 30 -20.19 1.47 -48.34
CA ASP A 30 -19.03 1.99 -47.60
C ASP A 30 -19.39 2.28 -46.14
N LYS A 31 -20.60 2.80 -45.88
CA LYS A 31 -21.10 3.02 -44.52
C LYS A 31 -21.28 1.70 -43.76
N GLN A 32 -21.83 0.67 -44.40
CA GLN A 32 -21.97 -0.67 -43.82
C GLN A 32 -20.62 -1.31 -43.55
N TYR A 33 -19.71 -1.25 -44.51
CA TYR A 33 -18.33 -1.72 -44.36
C TYR A 33 -17.64 -1.02 -43.19
N ASN A 34 -17.68 0.31 -43.13
CA ASN A 34 -17.10 1.09 -42.04
C ASN A 34 -17.70 0.76 -40.67
N LYS A 35 -19.01 0.47 -40.59
CA LYS A 35 -19.65 -0.01 -39.36
C LYS A 35 -19.10 -1.39 -38.95
N GLY A 36 -18.92 -2.30 -39.90
CA GLY A 36 -18.30 -3.62 -39.67
C GLY A 36 -16.88 -3.49 -39.14
N VAL A 37 -16.04 -2.71 -39.82
CA VAL A 37 -14.65 -2.43 -39.40
C VAL A 37 -14.60 -1.84 -37.99
N LYS A 38 -15.46 -0.86 -37.68
CA LYS A 38 -15.55 -0.29 -36.32
C LYS A 38 -15.96 -1.30 -35.26
N ARG A 39 -16.88 -2.22 -35.59
CA ARG A 39 -17.32 -3.27 -34.68
C ARG A 39 -16.19 -4.25 -34.37
N VAL A 40 -15.55 -4.79 -35.41
CA VAL A 40 -14.42 -5.73 -35.26
C VAL A 40 -13.28 -5.07 -34.47
N LYS A 41 -12.95 -3.82 -34.78
CA LYS A 41 -11.95 -3.06 -34.01
C LYS A 41 -12.34 -2.94 -32.53
N SER A 42 -13.59 -2.59 -32.24
CA SER A 42 -14.08 -2.47 -30.85
C SER A 42 -14.05 -3.80 -30.10
N GLU A 43 -14.39 -4.90 -30.76
CA GLU A 43 -14.34 -6.24 -30.17
C GLU A 43 -12.90 -6.66 -29.88
N ARG A 44 -11.99 -6.44 -30.82
CA ARG A 44 -10.55 -6.66 -30.61
C ARG A 44 -10.02 -5.85 -29.43
N ASP A 45 -10.36 -4.56 -29.34
CA ASP A 45 -9.92 -3.71 -28.23
C ASP A 45 -10.44 -4.21 -26.87
N LYS A 46 -11.67 -4.77 -26.82
CA LYS A 46 -12.21 -5.40 -25.61
C LYS A 46 -11.43 -6.64 -25.23
N LEU A 47 -11.10 -7.50 -26.19
CA LEU A 47 -10.31 -8.71 -25.95
C LEU A 47 -8.90 -8.38 -25.45
N VAL A 48 -8.22 -7.40 -26.06
CA VAL A 48 -6.91 -6.93 -25.61
C VAL A 48 -6.97 -6.43 -24.16
N LYS A 49 -8.00 -5.66 -23.80
CA LYS A 49 -8.21 -5.24 -22.40
C LYS A 49 -8.48 -6.41 -21.47
N SER A 50 -9.26 -7.41 -21.91
CA SER A 50 -9.53 -8.64 -21.16
C SER A 50 -8.25 -9.42 -20.88
N ARG A 51 -7.41 -9.56 -21.91
CA ARG A 51 -6.09 -10.19 -21.82
C ARG A 51 -5.22 -9.55 -20.74
N SER A 52 -5.06 -8.23 -20.78
CA SER A 52 -4.25 -7.52 -19.77
C SER A 52 -4.79 -7.67 -18.36
N LYS A 53 -6.12 -7.65 -18.18
CA LYS A 53 -6.75 -7.88 -16.87
C LYS A 53 -6.49 -9.29 -16.35
N GLU A 54 -6.57 -10.29 -17.22
CA GLU A 54 -6.35 -11.68 -16.85
C GLU A 54 -4.90 -11.93 -16.42
N ILE A 55 -3.93 -11.38 -17.18
CA ILE A 55 -2.51 -11.40 -16.81
C ILE A 55 -2.30 -10.77 -15.43
N SER A 56 -2.87 -9.57 -15.19
CA SER A 56 -2.76 -8.91 -13.89
C SER A 56 -3.42 -9.70 -12.76
N ARG A 57 -4.57 -10.34 -13.02
CA ARG A 57 -5.26 -11.20 -12.05
C ARG A 57 -4.37 -12.37 -11.62
N ILE A 58 -3.78 -13.06 -12.58
CA ILE A 58 -2.89 -14.21 -12.33
C ILE A 58 -1.65 -13.73 -11.58
N SER A 59 -0.98 -12.70 -12.07
CA SER A 59 0.20 -12.12 -11.43
C SER A 59 -0.07 -11.75 -9.98
N ASN A 60 -1.20 -11.09 -9.68
CA ASN A 60 -1.56 -10.69 -8.33
C ASN A 60 -1.92 -11.89 -7.44
N SER A 61 -2.59 -12.91 -7.99
CA SER A 61 -2.99 -14.10 -7.22
C SER A 61 -1.81 -14.94 -6.73
N ARG A 62 -0.63 -14.80 -7.35
CA ARG A 62 0.60 -15.50 -6.95
C ARG A 62 1.25 -14.92 -5.70
N TRP A 63 0.83 -13.73 -5.25
CA TRP A 63 1.38 -13.08 -4.07
C TRP A 63 0.53 -13.33 -2.83
N GLU A 64 1.12 -13.97 -1.83
CA GLU A 64 0.57 -14.12 -0.49
C GLU A 64 1.08 -12.98 0.40
N ILE A 65 0.18 -12.25 1.06
CA ILE A 65 0.52 -11.11 1.92
C ILE A 65 0.44 -11.52 3.38
N SER A 66 1.49 -11.27 4.16
CA SER A 66 1.58 -11.61 5.58
C SER A 66 2.21 -10.48 6.41
N CYS A 67 2.30 -10.70 7.74
CA CYS A 67 2.99 -9.80 8.69
C CYS A 67 2.54 -8.33 8.60
N GLY A 68 1.24 -8.08 8.69
CA GLY A 68 0.69 -6.73 8.61
C GLY A 68 0.88 -6.04 7.25
N GLY A 69 1.07 -6.81 6.17
CA GLY A 69 1.29 -6.28 4.83
C GLY A 69 2.75 -5.97 4.48
N LYS A 70 3.69 -6.32 5.38
CA LYS A 70 5.11 -6.02 5.26
C LYS A 70 5.91 -7.07 4.50
N LEU A 71 5.36 -8.27 4.34
CA LEU A 71 5.97 -9.36 3.58
C LEU A 71 4.98 -9.85 2.53
N TRP A 72 5.43 -9.90 1.28
CA TRP A 72 4.71 -10.54 0.19
C TRP A 72 5.54 -11.72 -0.28
N VAL A 73 4.91 -12.86 -0.53
CA VAL A 73 5.58 -14.10 -0.90
C VAL A 73 4.99 -14.62 -2.19
N ASN A 74 5.82 -14.86 -3.18
CA ASN A 74 5.47 -15.55 -4.41
C ASN A 74 6.25 -16.86 -4.48
N ARG A 75 5.60 -17.94 -4.05
CA ARG A 75 6.19 -19.28 -4.04
C ARG A 75 6.35 -19.86 -5.45
N THR A 76 5.53 -19.42 -6.39
CA THR A 76 5.58 -19.87 -7.80
C THR A 76 6.89 -19.42 -8.46
N GLU A 77 7.34 -18.21 -8.14
CA GLU A 77 8.54 -17.61 -8.73
C GLU A 77 9.75 -17.62 -7.78
N GLY A 78 9.58 -18.12 -6.55
CA GLY A 78 10.63 -18.11 -5.54
C GLY A 78 11.05 -16.70 -5.11
N LYS A 79 10.10 -15.76 -5.01
CA LYS A 79 10.35 -14.34 -4.71
C LYS A 79 9.66 -13.88 -3.44
N VAL A 80 10.29 -12.93 -2.75
CA VAL A 80 9.66 -12.11 -1.71
C VAL A 80 9.61 -10.65 -2.14
N ARG A 81 8.66 -9.89 -1.61
CA ARG A 81 8.67 -8.43 -1.66
C ARG A 81 8.69 -7.87 -0.24
N ILE A 82 9.68 -7.03 0.04
CA ILE A 82 9.86 -6.36 1.34
C ILE A 82 10.21 -4.91 1.05
N ASN A 83 9.55 -3.97 1.74
CA ASN A 83 9.72 -2.53 1.49
C ASN A 83 9.56 -2.15 0.00
N TYR A 84 8.62 -2.81 -0.68
CA TYR A 84 8.32 -2.64 -2.11
C TYR A 84 9.42 -3.11 -3.09
N ALA A 85 10.55 -3.62 -2.61
CA ALA A 85 11.58 -4.24 -3.45
C ALA A 85 11.39 -5.76 -3.51
N GLU A 86 11.63 -6.35 -4.68
CA GLU A 86 11.51 -7.79 -4.92
C GLU A 86 12.88 -8.47 -4.86
N TYR A 87 12.93 -9.63 -4.21
CA TYR A 87 14.14 -10.42 -4.02
C TYR A 87 13.86 -11.89 -4.20
N LEU A 88 14.86 -12.67 -4.61
CA LEU A 88 14.76 -14.12 -4.64
C LEU A 88 14.88 -14.70 -3.23
N PHE A 89 14.31 -15.88 -3.01
CA PHE A 89 14.48 -16.62 -1.76
C PHE A 89 15.96 -16.88 -1.44
N SER A 90 16.75 -17.23 -2.46
CA SER A 90 18.19 -17.47 -2.36
C SER A 90 19.00 -16.23 -1.94
N SER A 91 18.45 -15.03 -2.13
CA SER A 91 19.11 -13.78 -1.73
C SER A 91 18.99 -13.49 -0.23
N ILE A 92 18.09 -14.16 0.48
CA ILE A 92 17.84 -13.94 1.90
C ILE A 92 18.96 -14.60 2.71
N GLN A 93 19.73 -13.80 3.44
CA GLN A 93 20.82 -14.28 4.28
C GLN A 93 20.41 -14.42 5.75
N GLY A 94 19.46 -13.62 6.21
CA GLY A 94 18.94 -13.71 7.57
C GLY A 94 18.04 -12.54 7.95
N ALA A 95 17.41 -12.66 9.12
CA ALA A 95 16.59 -11.62 9.71
C ALA A 95 16.78 -11.59 11.23
N GLN A 96 16.87 -10.40 11.81
CA GLN A 96 17.11 -10.20 13.24
C GLN A 96 16.16 -9.14 13.80
N LEU A 97 15.63 -9.40 15.00
CA LEU A 97 14.74 -8.49 15.68
C LEU A 97 15.52 -7.29 16.21
N ASN A 98 15.01 -6.08 15.96
CA ASN A 98 15.48 -4.84 16.54
C ASN A 98 14.39 -4.25 17.43
N ILE A 99 14.66 -4.09 18.72
CA ILE A 99 13.72 -3.52 19.69
C ILE A 99 14.43 -2.48 20.56
N ILE A 100 13.84 -1.30 20.68
CA ILE A 100 14.31 -0.22 21.55
C ILE A 100 13.22 0.03 22.58
N ASN A 101 13.56 -0.16 23.85
CA ASN A 101 12.64 0.00 24.97
C ASN A 101 12.87 1.34 25.68
N GLY A 102 11.79 1.91 26.18
CA GLY A 102 11.77 3.14 26.96
C GLY A 102 10.91 2.99 28.22
N SER A 103 10.67 4.11 28.90
CA SER A 103 9.69 4.15 29.99
C SER A 103 9.09 5.54 30.16
N ARG A 104 7.81 5.60 30.54
CA ARG A 104 7.08 6.83 30.85
C ARG A 104 6.68 6.84 32.33
N ILE A 105 6.78 8.00 32.97
CA ILE A 105 6.34 8.20 34.35
C ILE A 105 4.94 8.83 34.34
N GLU A 106 3.98 8.17 34.99
CA GLU A 106 2.68 8.76 35.30
C GLU A 106 2.56 9.05 36.79
N THR A 107 2.24 10.30 37.12
CA THR A 107 2.02 10.76 38.49
C THR A 107 0.53 11.02 38.68
N THR A 108 -0.14 10.21 39.50
CA THR A 108 -1.55 10.42 39.84
C THR A 108 -1.65 11.22 41.14
N SER A 109 -2.14 12.46 41.07
CA SER A 109 -2.39 13.28 42.27
C SER A 109 -3.88 13.27 42.63
N ASN A 110 -4.23 12.60 43.73
CA ASN A 110 -5.58 12.68 44.31
C ASN A 110 -5.69 13.89 45.23
N SER A 111 -6.10 15.06 44.70
CA SER A 111 -6.52 16.18 45.53
C SER A 111 -8.02 16.12 45.76
N LYS A 112 -8.45 15.78 46.99
CA LYS A 112 -9.84 16.05 47.43
C LYS A 112 -9.99 17.55 47.65
N SER A 113 -10.42 18.30 46.64
CA SER A 113 -10.87 19.68 46.86
C SER A 113 -12.27 19.63 47.49
N LYS A 114 -12.33 19.78 48.82
CA LYS A 114 -13.58 20.19 49.46
C LYS A 114 -13.82 21.64 49.05
N LYS A 115 -14.72 21.86 48.09
CA LYS A 115 -15.26 23.19 47.77
C LYS A 115 -15.81 23.80 49.07
N HIS A 116 -15.17 24.86 49.55
CA HIS A 116 -15.85 25.87 50.36
C HIS A 116 -15.82 27.18 49.57
N VAL A 117 -17.01 27.67 49.29
CA VAL A 117 -17.28 29.01 48.78
C VAL A 117 -16.99 30.00 49.90
N SER A 118 -16.12 30.98 49.64
CA SER A 118 -16.25 32.30 50.26
C SER A 118 -15.64 33.35 49.34
N LEU A 119 -16.50 34.24 48.84
CA LEU A 119 -16.12 35.52 48.25
C LEU A 119 -15.23 36.30 49.24
N GLY A 120 -14.13 36.87 48.75
CA GLY A 120 -13.30 37.77 49.55
C GLY A 120 -11.94 38.03 48.91
N TRP A 121 -11.87 39.14 48.18
CA TRP A 121 -10.69 39.90 47.77
C TRP A 121 -9.36 39.50 48.42
N ALA A 122 -8.43 38.92 47.63
CA ALA A 122 -6.99 39.03 47.87
C ALA A 122 -6.23 38.79 46.55
N VAL A 123 -5.67 39.87 46.03
CA VAL A 123 -4.62 39.85 45.02
C VAL A 123 -3.35 39.36 45.72
N ALA A 124 -2.69 38.31 45.24
CA ALA A 124 -1.23 38.16 45.31
C ALA A 124 -0.76 36.81 44.75
N GLY A 125 0.24 36.91 43.87
CA GLY A 125 1.45 36.10 44.01
C GLY A 125 1.36 34.69 43.46
N GLY A 126 1.75 34.54 42.20
CA GLY A 126 2.06 33.24 41.64
C GLY A 126 3.19 32.55 42.39
N VAL A 127 3.12 31.23 42.44
CA VAL A 127 4.30 30.35 42.46
C VAL A 127 3.93 29.13 41.61
N VAL A 128 4.14 29.23 40.30
CA VAL A 128 4.29 28.04 39.44
C VAL A 128 5.77 27.72 39.47
N ALA A 129 6.18 26.96 40.49
CA ALA A 129 7.55 26.47 40.62
C ALA A 129 7.68 25.12 39.93
N GLY A 130 8.46 25.11 38.85
CA GLY A 130 9.17 23.95 38.34
C GLY A 130 10.19 24.41 37.31
N PRO A 131 11.38 23.81 37.20
CA PRO A 131 12.22 23.17 38.22
C PRO A 131 13.50 24.02 38.44
N VAL A 132 13.83 24.40 39.67
CA VAL A 132 15.14 25.01 39.96
C VAL A 132 15.69 24.41 41.25
N GLY A 133 16.86 23.78 41.14
CA GLY A 133 17.69 23.51 42.31
C GLY A 133 18.12 24.83 42.93
N ALA A 134 17.78 25.08 44.18
CA ALA A 134 18.40 26.12 44.99
C ALA A 134 17.90 26.04 46.45
N VAL A 135 18.88 25.91 47.36
CA VAL A 135 18.91 26.55 48.68
C VAL A 135 17.86 26.09 49.70
N VAL A 136 18.28 25.15 50.55
CA VAL A 136 17.82 25.11 51.94
C VAL A 136 18.56 26.22 52.69
N ALA A 137 17.99 27.42 52.71
CA ALA A 137 18.26 28.44 53.72
C ALA A 137 16.94 28.68 54.45
N GLY A 138 16.98 28.53 55.77
CA GLY A 138 15.78 28.38 56.59
C GLY A 138 14.88 29.61 56.60
N SER A 139 13.61 29.39 56.94
CA SER A 139 12.84 30.22 57.87
C SER A 139 11.50 29.55 58.16
N THR A 140 11.14 29.59 59.42
CA THR A 140 9.95 29.11 60.10
C THR A 140 8.63 29.53 59.44
N LEU A 141 7.73 28.60 59.11
CA LEU A 141 6.28 28.79 59.24
C LEU A 141 5.46 27.51 59.00
N GLY A 142 4.62 27.15 59.98
CA GLY A 142 3.39 26.37 59.80
C GLY A 142 3.48 24.98 59.17
N LYS A 143 3.40 23.93 59.99
CA LYS A 143 3.12 22.55 59.53
C LYS A 143 1.70 22.47 58.93
N THR A 144 1.51 22.83 57.67
CA THR A 144 0.35 22.37 56.90
C THR A 144 0.70 20.99 56.37
N LYS A 145 0.33 19.94 57.12
CA LYS A 145 0.44 18.55 56.63
C LYS A 145 -0.57 18.34 55.51
N THR A 146 -0.20 18.67 54.28
CA THR A 146 -0.91 18.16 53.11
C THR A 146 -0.51 16.69 52.97
N LYS A 147 -1.34 15.77 53.47
CA LYS A 147 -1.22 14.33 53.14
C LYS A 147 -1.59 14.16 51.66
N GLY A 148 -0.65 14.46 50.77
CA GLY A 148 -0.69 14.02 49.39
C GLY A 148 0.17 12.76 49.27
N SER A 149 -0.44 11.60 49.06
CA SER A 149 0.30 10.44 48.57
C SER A 149 0.49 10.63 47.06
N SER A 150 1.72 10.87 46.62
CA SER A 150 2.08 10.73 45.21
C SER A 150 2.50 9.28 44.97
N VAL A 151 1.83 8.60 44.04
CA VAL A 151 2.29 7.31 43.52
C VAL A 151 2.80 7.57 42.12
N SER A 152 4.08 7.29 41.90
CA SER A 152 4.71 7.35 40.59
C SER A 152 4.69 5.94 40.02
N ASN A 153 4.01 5.76 38.89
CA ASN A 153 4.02 4.50 38.15
C ASN A 153 4.94 4.65 36.93
N GLN A 154 5.92 3.75 36.80
CA GLN A 154 6.75 3.64 35.60
C GLN A 154 6.07 2.65 34.64
N ILE A 155 5.69 3.13 33.47
CA ILE A 155 5.07 2.33 32.41
C ILE A 155 6.16 1.98 31.39
N PRO A 156 6.49 0.69 31.20
CA PRO A 156 7.42 0.26 30.15
C PRO A 156 6.87 0.56 28.76
N THR A 157 7.67 1.22 27.93
CA THR A 157 7.33 1.53 26.53
C THR A 157 8.28 0.81 25.58
N CYS A 158 7.82 0.63 24.34
CA CYS A 158 8.62 0.27 23.20
C CYS A 158 8.67 1.49 22.29
N ASP A 159 9.85 2.08 22.13
CA ASP A 159 10.07 3.30 21.35
C ASP A 159 10.27 2.98 19.87
N HIS A 160 10.85 1.80 19.58
CA HIS A 160 11.05 1.29 18.23
C HIS A 160 10.99 -0.23 18.18
N LEU A 161 10.37 -0.77 17.13
CA LEU A 161 10.35 -2.20 16.82
C LEU A 161 10.51 -2.36 15.31
N GLY A 162 11.55 -3.07 14.91
CA GLY A 162 11.84 -3.39 13.52
C GLY A 162 12.45 -4.77 13.38
N VAL A 163 12.62 -5.20 12.13
CA VAL A 163 13.39 -6.39 11.78
C VAL A 163 14.44 -5.98 10.76
N PHE A 164 15.71 -6.17 11.11
CA PHE A 164 16.80 -6.06 10.15
C PHE A 164 16.84 -7.32 9.30
N VAL A 165 16.67 -7.17 7.99
CA VAL A 165 16.75 -8.25 7.02
C VAL A 165 17.99 -8.05 6.18
N THR A 166 18.83 -9.09 6.11
CA THR A 166 20.02 -9.10 5.27
C THR A 166 19.70 -9.82 3.97
N ILE A 167 19.71 -9.09 2.86
CA ILE A 167 19.41 -9.59 1.51
C ILE A 167 20.46 -9.08 0.54
N ASP A 168 21.01 -9.95 -0.31
CA ASP A 168 22.05 -9.60 -1.28
C ASP A 168 23.28 -8.90 -0.64
N GLY A 169 23.56 -9.19 0.63
CA GLY A 169 24.65 -8.56 1.39
C GLY A 169 24.33 -7.18 1.96
N PHE A 170 23.13 -6.64 1.73
CA PHE A 170 22.68 -5.36 2.29
C PHE A 170 21.71 -5.57 3.45
N VAL A 171 21.83 -4.74 4.49
CA VAL A 171 20.90 -4.74 5.63
C VAL A 171 19.84 -3.67 5.40
N GLN A 172 18.58 -4.09 5.41
CA GLN A 172 17.43 -3.20 5.37
C GLN A 172 16.52 -3.42 6.59
N GLU A 173 15.86 -2.38 7.07
CA GLU A 173 14.94 -2.49 8.20
C GLU A 173 13.48 -2.52 7.75
N VAL A 174 12.72 -3.45 8.32
CA VAL A 174 11.26 -3.48 8.24
C VAL A 174 10.69 -2.98 9.56
N VAL A 175 10.20 -1.75 9.57
CA VAL A 175 9.71 -1.08 10.78
C VAL A 175 8.25 -1.43 11.07
N PHE A 176 7.97 -1.80 12.31
CA PHE A 176 6.65 -2.11 12.86
C PHE A 176 6.17 -1.07 13.88
N ILE A 177 7.07 -0.52 14.70
CA ILE A 177 6.81 0.59 15.63
C ILE A 177 7.90 1.63 15.43
N SER A 178 7.50 2.89 15.25
CA SER A 178 8.40 4.04 15.06
C SER A 178 8.15 5.17 16.07
N SER A 179 7.34 4.90 17.10
CA SER A 179 6.97 5.86 18.14
C SER A 179 6.66 5.12 19.43
N PRO A 180 6.86 5.74 20.61
CA PRO A 180 6.59 5.11 21.90
C PRO A 180 5.19 4.51 22.02
N VAL A 181 5.13 3.23 22.37
CA VAL A 181 3.88 2.50 22.67
C VAL A 181 4.07 1.69 23.95
N ASP A 182 3.06 1.63 24.80
CA ASP A 182 3.12 0.82 26.02
C ASP A 182 3.32 -0.67 25.68
N GLN A 183 4.21 -1.36 26.38
CA GLN A 183 4.49 -2.78 26.13
C GLN A 183 3.31 -3.69 26.47
N THR A 184 2.39 -3.23 27.32
CA THR A 184 1.14 -3.94 27.63
C THR A 184 0.06 -3.73 26.56
N SER A 185 0.29 -2.84 25.59
CA SER A 185 -0.71 -2.51 24.59
C SER A 185 -0.94 -3.64 23.58
N PRO A 186 -2.17 -3.76 23.04
CA PRO A 186 -2.45 -4.66 21.92
C PRO A 186 -1.63 -4.32 20.67
N ALA A 187 -1.26 -3.06 20.47
CA ALA A 187 -0.46 -2.61 19.34
C ALA A 187 0.96 -3.21 19.42
N PHE A 188 1.61 -3.12 20.58
CA PHE A 188 2.91 -3.76 20.82
C PHE A 188 2.84 -5.27 20.61
N SER A 189 1.85 -5.93 21.22
CA SER A 189 1.70 -7.39 21.10
C SER A 189 1.50 -7.87 19.65
N ARG A 190 0.75 -7.12 18.83
CA ARG A 190 0.58 -7.42 17.40
C ARG A 190 1.87 -7.21 16.62
N ALA A 191 2.52 -6.07 16.84
CA ALA A 191 3.76 -5.71 16.16
C ALA A 191 4.89 -6.72 16.46
N GLN A 192 5.03 -7.15 17.72
CA GLN A 192 6.00 -8.16 18.13
C GLN A 192 5.71 -9.52 17.47
N ARG A 193 4.44 -9.95 17.44
CA ARG A 193 4.03 -11.18 16.77
C ARG A 193 4.32 -11.14 15.27
N ASP A 194 3.98 -10.04 14.61
CA ASP A 194 4.19 -9.89 13.17
C ASP A 194 5.68 -9.84 12.82
N ALA A 195 6.51 -9.19 13.64
CA ALA A 195 7.97 -9.17 13.51
C ALA A 195 8.57 -10.58 13.67
N GLN A 196 8.15 -11.34 14.68
CA GLN A 196 8.60 -12.72 14.88
C GLN A 196 8.14 -13.64 13.73
N ASN A 197 6.90 -13.49 13.28
CA ASN A 197 6.39 -14.20 12.11
C ASN A 197 7.18 -13.89 10.85
N LEU A 198 7.60 -12.62 10.66
CA LEU A 198 8.41 -12.21 9.52
C LEU A 198 9.77 -12.90 9.56
N ILE A 199 10.45 -12.91 10.71
CA ILE A 199 11.73 -13.61 10.89
C ILE A 199 11.58 -15.12 10.61
N ALA A 200 10.54 -15.75 11.17
CA ALA A 200 10.29 -17.17 10.98
C ALA A 200 10.02 -17.53 9.51
N GLN A 201 9.18 -16.74 8.81
CA GLN A 201 8.90 -16.96 7.40
C GLN A 201 10.16 -16.76 6.54
N LEU A 202 10.92 -15.68 6.75
CA LEU A 202 12.15 -15.44 5.99
C LEU A 202 13.20 -16.54 6.21
N SER A 203 13.29 -17.09 7.43
CA SER A 203 14.15 -18.23 7.72
C SER A 203 13.75 -19.47 6.90
N VAL A 204 12.46 -19.78 6.81
CA VAL A 204 11.96 -20.89 5.97
C VAL A 204 12.22 -20.62 4.49
N LEU A 205 11.89 -19.42 4.02
CA LEU A 205 12.03 -19.05 2.61
C LEU A 205 13.49 -19.07 2.17
N SER A 206 14.45 -18.62 2.99
CA SER A 206 15.89 -18.64 2.68
C SER A 206 16.44 -20.05 2.36
N ARG A 207 15.78 -21.09 2.86
CA ARG A 207 16.15 -22.51 2.65
C ARG A 207 15.27 -23.20 1.60
N THR A 208 14.27 -22.50 1.10
CA THR A 208 13.36 -23.04 0.08
C THR A 208 14.02 -22.89 -1.29
N PRO A 209 14.13 -23.95 -2.10
CA PRO A 209 14.72 -23.87 -3.42
C PRO A 209 13.90 -22.93 -4.32
N VAL A 210 14.60 -22.12 -5.12
CA VAL A 210 13.98 -21.26 -6.13
C VAL A 210 13.65 -22.13 -7.36
N PRO A 211 12.41 -22.09 -7.87
CA PRO A 211 12.05 -22.81 -9.09
C PRO A 211 12.88 -22.34 -10.28
N GLU A 212 13.51 -23.27 -11.00
CA GLU A 212 14.29 -22.96 -12.22
C GLU A 212 13.41 -22.51 -13.39
N SER A 213 12.16 -22.99 -13.42
CA SER A 213 11.17 -22.59 -14.42
C SER A 213 9.77 -22.59 -13.84
N PHE A 214 8.93 -21.69 -14.37
CA PHE A 214 7.53 -21.59 -14.05
C PHE A 214 6.78 -21.01 -15.25
N ILE A 215 5.47 -21.28 -15.34
CA ILE A 215 4.62 -20.72 -16.39
C ILE A 215 4.48 -19.23 -16.13
N ARG A 216 4.81 -18.38 -17.10
CA ARG A 216 4.60 -16.94 -16.97
C ARG A 216 3.10 -16.62 -17.09
N PRO A 217 2.59 -15.56 -16.44
CA PRO A 217 1.16 -15.23 -16.51
C PRO A 217 0.60 -15.12 -17.95
N GLU A 218 1.42 -14.72 -18.91
CA GLU A 218 1.07 -14.60 -20.34
C GLU A 218 0.95 -15.95 -21.05
N ASP A 219 1.54 -16.99 -20.47
CA ASP A 219 1.59 -18.34 -21.02
C ASP A 219 0.53 -19.27 -20.43
N GLU A 220 -0.24 -18.78 -19.46
CA GLU A 220 -1.34 -19.50 -18.83
C GLU A 220 -2.49 -19.78 -19.80
N SER A 221 -3.15 -20.93 -19.60
CA SER A 221 -4.19 -21.42 -20.52
C SER A 221 -5.34 -20.44 -20.72
N SER A 222 -5.77 -19.75 -19.66
CA SER A 222 -6.85 -18.75 -19.75
C SER A 222 -6.45 -17.54 -20.61
N VAL A 223 -5.18 -17.14 -20.61
CA VAL A 223 -4.66 -16.07 -21.47
C VAL A 223 -4.53 -16.55 -22.91
N LYS A 224 -4.04 -17.79 -23.13
CA LYS A 224 -3.95 -18.39 -24.48
C LYS A 224 -5.30 -18.49 -25.17
N VAL A 225 -6.38 -18.76 -24.44
CA VAL A 225 -7.74 -18.75 -24.99
C VAL A 225 -8.13 -17.37 -25.51
N ILE A 226 -7.77 -16.29 -24.80
CA ILE A 226 -8.03 -14.91 -25.25
C ILE A 226 -7.14 -14.57 -26.46
N ASP A 227 -5.87 -14.99 -26.46
CA ASP A 227 -4.95 -14.79 -27.58
C ASP A 227 -5.49 -15.43 -28.86
N ALA A 228 -6.00 -16.67 -28.79
CA ALA A 228 -6.63 -17.33 -29.93
C ALA A 228 -7.86 -16.57 -30.46
N GLN A 229 -8.68 -15.97 -29.58
CA GLN A 229 -9.81 -15.14 -30.00
C GLN A 229 -9.35 -13.86 -30.70
N ILE A 230 -8.26 -13.24 -30.23
CA ILE A 230 -7.68 -12.04 -30.87
C ILE A 230 -7.12 -12.39 -32.25
N ASP A 231 -6.46 -13.54 -32.38
CA ASP A 231 -5.87 -13.99 -33.64
C ASP A 231 -6.93 -14.33 -34.68
N ASN A 232 -8.07 -14.89 -34.27
CA ASN A 232 -9.21 -15.16 -35.15
C ASN A 232 -9.92 -13.88 -35.64
N MET A 233 -9.60 -12.71 -35.09
CA MET A 233 -10.12 -11.40 -35.52
C MET A 233 -9.15 -10.62 -36.44
N LYS A 234 -8.02 -11.23 -36.83
CA LYS A 234 -7.10 -10.69 -37.84
C LYS A 234 -7.70 -10.83 -39.24
#